data_AF-A0A1E7I2X3-F1
#
_entry.id   AF-A0A1E7I2X3-F1
#
_cell.length_a   1.000
_cell.length_b   1.000
_cell.length_c   1.000
_cell.angle_alpha   90.00
_cell.angle_beta   90.00
_cell.angle_gamma   90.00
#
_symmetry.space_group_name_H-M   'P 1'
#
loop_
_entity.id
_entity.type
_entity.pdbx_description
1 polymer ?
#
loop_
_entity_poly.entity_id
_entity_poly.type
_entity_poly.pdbx_seq_one_letter_code
_entity_poly.pdbx_strand_id
1 'polypeptide(L)'
;MLFQKLADTYHEFTVLRDVNLCINCDVCVRQCSYHVHFRDGVRSCVTSDNSKCVGCLRCSALCPTGALFIRFNGSNWASQSGLLRNIYKQAETGVKQSDASQGCPPIHVYWDKLMLVTGTADESLSASLPKFLLNKPLLLDTTPSIPINPNLLTAMEIVAEKLNLAEIRTNEISATDGSCKYVRIAVTHNVAKLALKAVADGAKVIVIDGGSGGDSPFGCNNDQLMPIELAIGAVDKILRDEGVRESVFVIAAGGIRCSSDVVKAVVLGADGVSIGAIMMIAVGCSLCGSCHTGKCPWGIATVESNLCKRQNPELAAEQMINVVNAWTQEIDEMLESLGSGSLSDMRGNKD
;
A
#
# COMPACT_ATOMS: atom_id res chain seq x y z
N MET A 1 27.90 3.07 -7.46
CA MET A 1 27.42 2.17 -6.39
C MET A 1 27.40 0.75 -6.93
N LEU A 2 27.78 -0.26 -6.13
CA LEU A 2 27.75 -1.69 -6.51
C LEU A 2 26.36 -2.33 -6.36
N PHE A 3 25.35 -1.57 -5.95
CA PHE A 3 23.97 -2.02 -5.78
C PHE A 3 23.13 -1.58 -6.97
N GLN A 4 22.34 -2.51 -7.51
CA GLN A 4 21.34 -2.23 -8.54
C GLN A 4 20.02 -1.78 -7.89
N LYS A 5 19.16 -1.16 -8.70
CA LYS A 5 17.80 -0.78 -8.28
C LYS A 5 16.99 -2.00 -7.84
N LEU A 6 16.11 -1.79 -6.86
CA LEU A 6 15.21 -2.81 -6.34
C LEU A 6 14.24 -3.27 -7.42
N ALA A 7 13.70 -2.35 -8.22
CA ALA A 7 12.79 -2.70 -9.31
C ALA A 7 13.43 -3.56 -10.42
N ASP A 8 14.76 -3.46 -10.58
CA ASP A 8 15.54 -4.20 -11.58
C ASP A 8 16.00 -5.57 -11.06
N THR A 9 16.26 -5.68 -9.75
CA THR A 9 16.78 -6.91 -9.12
C THR A 9 15.71 -7.81 -8.54
N TYR A 10 14.64 -7.22 -8.02
CA TYR A 10 13.51 -7.95 -7.47
C TYR A 10 12.76 -8.64 -8.62
N HIS A 11 12.74 -9.97 -8.54
CA HIS A 11 12.01 -10.81 -9.48
C HIS A 11 11.14 -11.75 -8.67
N GLU A 12 9.89 -11.79 -9.07
CA GLU A 12 8.88 -12.60 -8.42
C GLU A 12 8.94 -14.07 -8.87
N PHE A 13 9.43 -14.31 -10.08
CA PHE A 13 9.61 -15.65 -10.61
C PHE A 13 11.07 -15.87 -10.96
N THR A 14 11.64 -16.93 -10.40
CA THR A 14 12.97 -17.41 -10.73
C THR A 14 12.85 -18.52 -11.77
N VAL A 15 13.52 -18.34 -12.91
CA VAL A 15 13.72 -19.42 -13.87
C VAL A 15 14.88 -20.28 -13.37
N LEU A 16 14.59 -21.53 -13.07
CA LEU A 16 15.60 -22.56 -12.82
C LEU A 16 15.79 -23.38 -14.09
N ARG A 17 17.04 -23.41 -14.57
CA ARG A 17 17.45 -24.21 -15.73
C ARG A 17 18.40 -25.30 -15.25
N ASP A 18 18.00 -26.55 -15.43
CA ASP A 18 18.90 -27.68 -15.25
C ASP A 18 19.88 -27.74 -16.43
N VAL A 19 21.16 -27.50 -16.14
CA VAL A 19 22.23 -27.49 -17.15
C VAL A 19 22.51 -28.88 -17.73
N ASN A 20 22.19 -29.94 -17.00
CA ASN A 20 22.42 -31.32 -17.44
C ASN A 20 21.32 -31.79 -18.41
N LEU A 21 20.11 -31.26 -18.27
CA LEU A 21 18.98 -31.57 -19.17
C LEU A 21 18.86 -30.58 -20.33
N CYS A 22 19.42 -29.38 -20.20
CA CYS A 22 19.26 -28.33 -21.21
C CYS A 22 20.17 -28.54 -22.43
N ILE A 23 19.56 -28.88 -23.56
CA ILE A 23 20.26 -29.04 -24.86
C ILE A 23 20.46 -27.73 -25.64
N ASN A 24 20.24 -26.56 -25.03
CA ASN A 24 20.41 -25.24 -25.66
C ASN A 24 19.68 -25.08 -27.02
N CYS A 25 18.44 -25.59 -27.14
CA CYS A 25 17.68 -25.64 -28.41
C CYS A 25 16.90 -24.35 -28.78
N ASP A 26 17.05 -23.27 -28.02
CA ASP A 26 16.39 -21.96 -28.22
C ASP A 26 14.85 -21.96 -28.25
N VAL A 27 14.18 -23.06 -27.93
CA VAL A 27 12.71 -23.10 -27.84
C VAL A 27 12.21 -22.05 -26.83
N CYS A 28 12.82 -22.00 -25.65
CA CYS A 28 12.46 -21.00 -24.64
C CYS A 28 12.72 -19.54 -25.07
N VAL A 29 13.75 -19.28 -25.89
CA VAL A 29 14.04 -17.94 -26.45
C VAL A 29 12.95 -17.54 -27.44
N ARG A 30 12.57 -18.45 -28.35
CA ARG A 30 11.54 -18.19 -29.37
C ARG A 30 10.13 -18.11 -28.82
N GLN A 31 9.84 -18.80 -27.72
CA GLN A 31 8.48 -18.92 -27.16
C GLN A 31 8.19 -17.90 -26.05
N CYS A 32 9.20 -17.19 -25.54
CA CYS A 32 9.00 -16.24 -24.46
C CYS A 32 8.65 -14.86 -25.00
N SER A 33 7.39 -14.46 -24.89
CA SER A 33 6.90 -13.13 -25.27
C SER A 33 7.54 -11.99 -24.47
N TYR A 34 8.04 -12.27 -23.26
CA TYR A 34 8.68 -11.30 -22.37
C TYR A 34 10.20 -11.23 -22.54
N HIS A 35 10.76 -11.98 -23.49
CA HIS A 35 12.20 -12.01 -23.77
C HIS A 35 13.07 -12.28 -22.53
N VAL A 36 12.57 -13.14 -21.64
CA VAL A 36 13.29 -13.61 -20.43
C VAL A 36 14.54 -14.38 -20.81
N HIS A 37 14.45 -15.24 -21.82
CA HIS A 37 15.56 -16.07 -22.24
C HIS A 37 16.30 -15.45 -23.42
N PHE A 38 17.61 -15.53 -23.39
CA PHE A 38 18.48 -15.06 -24.46
C PHE A 38 19.69 -15.97 -24.59
N ARG A 39 20.31 -15.97 -25.78
CA ARG A 39 21.53 -16.71 -26.05
C ARG A 39 22.73 -15.85 -25.66
N ASP A 40 23.52 -16.32 -24.72
CA ASP A 40 24.80 -15.71 -24.36
C ASP A 40 25.85 -16.12 -25.41
N GLY A 41 26.29 -15.16 -26.21
CA GLY A 41 27.28 -15.39 -27.28
C GLY A 41 28.66 -15.77 -26.75
N VAL A 42 29.02 -15.37 -25.52
CA VAL A 42 30.32 -15.68 -24.93
C VAL A 42 30.33 -17.10 -24.40
N ARG A 43 29.28 -17.50 -23.68
CA ARG A 43 29.16 -18.84 -23.10
C ARG A 43 28.58 -19.88 -24.05
N SER A 44 28.12 -19.45 -25.24
CA SER A 44 27.46 -20.29 -26.24
C SER A 44 26.28 -21.10 -25.70
N CYS A 45 25.60 -20.59 -24.67
CA CYS A 45 24.49 -21.27 -23.99
C CYS A 45 23.27 -20.35 -23.84
N VAL A 46 22.12 -20.95 -23.56
CA VAL A 46 20.90 -20.20 -23.28
C VAL A 46 20.83 -19.86 -21.80
N THR A 47 20.67 -18.57 -21.50
CA THR A 47 20.51 -18.06 -20.15
C THR A 47 19.17 -17.34 -20.00
N SER A 48 18.88 -16.82 -18.80
CA SER A 48 17.61 -16.17 -18.47
C SER A 48 17.83 -14.96 -17.58
N ASP A 49 17.04 -13.92 -17.80
CA ASP A 49 16.92 -12.73 -16.96
C ASP A 49 15.62 -12.79 -16.15
N ASN A 50 15.73 -13.15 -14.87
CA ASN A 50 14.57 -13.36 -14.00
C ASN A 50 13.74 -12.09 -13.79
N SER A 51 14.33 -10.90 -13.92
CA SER A 51 13.62 -9.62 -13.77
C SER A 51 12.46 -9.48 -14.78
N LYS A 52 12.47 -10.22 -15.89
CA LYS A 52 11.43 -10.16 -16.93
C LYS A 52 10.36 -11.24 -16.79
N CYS A 53 10.54 -12.21 -15.90
CA CYS A 53 9.68 -13.37 -15.81
C CYS A 53 8.35 -13.04 -15.14
N VAL A 54 7.23 -13.40 -15.78
CA VAL A 54 5.86 -13.22 -15.27
C VAL A 54 5.17 -14.52 -14.86
N GLY A 55 5.92 -15.64 -14.82
CA GLY A 55 5.37 -16.89 -14.30
C GLY A 55 4.38 -17.63 -15.21
N CYS A 56 4.24 -17.28 -16.50
CA CYS A 56 3.25 -17.88 -17.40
C CYS A 56 3.47 -19.38 -17.74
N LEU A 57 4.55 -19.98 -17.24
CA LEU A 57 4.97 -21.38 -17.43
C LEU A 57 5.21 -21.83 -18.88
N ARG A 58 5.06 -20.94 -19.88
CA ARG A 58 5.18 -21.27 -21.31
C ARG A 58 6.51 -21.94 -21.66
N CYS A 59 7.62 -21.42 -21.16
CA CYS A 59 8.95 -21.96 -21.44
C CYS A 59 9.22 -23.29 -20.73
N SER A 60 8.60 -23.52 -19.57
CA SER A 60 8.65 -24.80 -18.85
C SER A 60 7.84 -25.86 -19.60
N ALA A 61 6.61 -25.53 -20.00
CA ALA A 61 5.71 -26.43 -20.71
C ALA A 61 6.23 -26.84 -22.10
N LEU A 62 6.91 -25.94 -22.82
CA LEU A 62 7.44 -26.21 -24.16
C LEU A 62 8.90 -26.69 -24.17
N CYS A 63 9.52 -26.91 -23.01
CA CYS A 63 10.88 -27.42 -22.97
C CYS A 63 10.91 -28.90 -23.40
N PRO A 64 11.56 -29.26 -24.53
CA PRO A 64 11.52 -30.63 -25.03
C PRO A 64 12.21 -31.64 -24.11
N THR A 65 13.10 -31.18 -23.24
CA THR A 65 13.84 -32.01 -22.27
C THR A 65 13.36 -31.83 -20.84
N GLY A 66 12.34 -30.98 -20.59
CA GLY A 66 11.89 -30.67 -19.24
C GLY A 66 12.92 -29.95 -18.35
N ALA A 67 13.95 -29.34 -18.95
CA ALA A 67 15.06 -28.70 -18.23
C ALA A 67 14.70 -27.37 -17.53
N LEU A 68 13.48 -26.86 -17.71
CA LEU A 68 13.06 -25.54 -17.22
C LEU A 68 11.96 -25.65 -16.18
N PHE A 69 12.21 -25.05 -15.03
CA PHE A 69 11.23 -24.88 -13.96
C PHE A 69 11.10 -23.40 -13.65
N ILE A 70 9.87 -22.90 -13.52
CA ILE A 70 9.65 -21.58 -12.97
C ILE A 70 9.23 -21.77 -11.52
N ARG A 71 9.99 -21.16 -10.61
CA ARG A 71 9.63 -21.11 -9.19
C ARG A 71 9.21 -19.71 -8.84
N PHE A 72 8.17 -19.63 -8.04
CA PHE A 72 7.81 -18.39 -7.37
C PHE A 72 8.87 -18.07 -6.30
N ASN A 73 9.39 -16.85 -6.34
CA ASN A 73 10.42 -16.27 -5.47
C ASN A 73 9.78 -15.34 -4.45
N GLY A 74 8.78 -15.84 -3.74
CA GLY A 74 8.30 -15.20 -2.52
C GLY A 74 8.76 -15.98 -1.31
N SER A 75 9.09 -15.25 -0.24
CA SER A 75 8.93 -15.81 1.09
C SER A 75 7.45 -16.17 1.21
N ASN A 76 7.13 -17.45 1.12
CA ASN A 76 6.02 -18.19 1.71
C ASN A 76 4.61 -17.53 1.77
N TRP A 77 4.47 -16.25 2.16
CA TRP A 77 3.23 -15.53 2.49
C TRP A 77 2.79 -14.45 1.47
N ALA A 78 3.30 -14.46 0.24
CA ALA A 78 2.74 -13.65 -0.84
C ALA A 78 2.43 -14.56 -2.02
N SER A 79 1.17 -14.75 -2.38
CA SER A 79 0.74 -15.44 -3.60
C SER A 79 0.55 -14.46 -4.76
N GLN A 80 1.45 -13.48 -4.92
CA GLN A 80 1.02 -12.22 -5.57
C GLN A 80 2.01 -11.62 -6.55
N SER A 81 1.56 -11.68 -7.80
CA SER A 81 2.34 -11.25 -8.92
C SER A 81 2.34 -9.77 -9.17
N GLY A 82 3.55 -9.18 -9.18
CA GLY A 82 3.80 -7.80 -9.59
C GLY A 82 3.78 -6.70 -8.52
N LEU A 83 3.09 -6.82 -7.38
CA LEU A 83 2.88 -5.64 -6.50
C LEU A 83 4.20 -5.02 -5.98
N LEU A 84 5.07 -5.79 -5.33
CA LEU A 84 6.29 -5.22 -4.73
C LEU A 84 7.15 -4.55 -5.81
N ARG A 85 7.30 -5.22 -6.95
CA ARG A 85 8.01 -4.66 -8.10
C ARG A 85 7.36 -3.36 -8.60
N ASN A 86 6.03 -3.32 -8.64
CA ASN A 86 5.29 -2.16 -9.11
C ASN A 86 5.49 -0.96 -8.18
N ILE A 87 5.39 -1.17 -6.87
CA ILE A 87 5.65 -0.13 -5.87
C ILE A 87 7.12 0.30 -5.88
N TYR A 88 8.08 -0.63 -5.97
CA TYR A 88 9.50 -0.26 -6.11
C TYR A 88 9.72 0.59 -7.37
N LYS A 89 9.11 0.22 -8.50
CA LYS A 89 9.22 0.98 -9.74
C LYS A 89 8.62 2.38 -9.58
N GLN A 90 7.40 2.50 -9.03
CA GLN A 90 6.76 3.78 -8.77
C GLN A 90 7.59 4.64 -7.80
N ALA A 91 8.16 4.04 -6.74
CA ALA A 91 9.02 4.72 -5.78
C ALA A 91 10.33 5.23 -6.41
N GLU A 92 10.95 4.45 -7.29
CA GLU A 92 12.22 4.79 -7.94
C GLU A 92 12.08 5.76 -9.12
N THR A 93 10.93 5.81 -9.78
CA THR A 93 10.73 6.63 -10.99
C THR A 93 9.75 7.78 -10.81
N GLY A 94 8.81 7.69 -9.86
CA GLY A 94 7.65 8.58 -9.76
C GLY A 94 6.67 8.47 -10.92
N VAL A 95 6.83 7.47 -11.78
CA VAL A 95 6.01 7.27 -12.98
C VAL A 95 4.90 6.27 -12.68
N LYS A 96 3.67 6.67 -12.99
CA LYS A 96 2.49 5.78 -12.99
C LYS A 96 2.67 4.55 -13.88
N GLN A 97 1.93 3.49 -13.58
CA GLN A 97 1.94 2.32 -14.45
C GLN A 97 0.97 2.49 -15.63
N SER A 98 1.37 2.04 -16.82
CA SER A 98 0.49 2.00 -18.00
C SER A 98 -0.65 0.98 -17.88
N ASP A 99 -0.52 0.03 -16.94
CA ASP A 99 -1.45 -1.07 -16.73
C ASP A 99 -2.20 -0.89 -15.41
N ALA A 100 -3.00 0.18 -15.30
CA ALA A 100 -4.01 0.31 -14.23
C ALA A 100 -5.08 -0.82 -14.25
N SER A 101 -5.02 -1.70 -15.27
CA SER A 101 -5.96 -2.78 -15.56
C SER A 101 -5.64 -4.12 -14.89
N GLN A 102 -4.45 -4.30 -14.31
CA GLN A 102 -4.15 -5.51 -13.55
C GLN A 102 -4.68 -5.33 -12.12
N GLY A 103 -5.86 -5.91 -11.86
CA GLY A 103 -6.56 -5.78 -10.58
C GLY A 103 -5.67 -6.04 -9.37
N CYS A 104 -5.97 -5.34 -8.28
CA CYS A 104 -5.15 -5.37 -7.08
C CYS A 104 -5.22 -6.74 -6.34
N PRO A 105 -4.10 -7.48 -6.21
CA PRO A 105 -4.12 -8.84 -5.66
C PRO A 105 -4.31 -8.82 -4.11
N PRO A 106 -5.11 -9.73 -3.52
CA PRO A 106 -5.62 -9.63 -2.12
C PRO A 106 -4.53 -9.81 -1.06
N ILE A 107 -3.98 -8.73 -0.49
CA ILE A 107 -2.93 -8.80 0.57
C ILE A 107 -3.53 -8.56 1.94
N HIS A 108 -3.10 -9.36 2.92
CA HIS A 108 -3.21 -9.03 4.33
C HIS A 108 -2.34 -7.82 4.66
N VAL A 109 -2.96 -6.70 4.98
CA VAL A 109 -2.19 -5.50 5.33
C VAL A 109 -1.47 -5.75 6.66
N TYR A 110 -0.33 -5.11 6.92
CA TYR A 110 0.36 -5.29 8.20
C TYR A 110 0.65 -3.96 8.90
N TRP A 111 0.38 -2.84 8.20
CA TRP A 111 0.71 -1.48 8.62
C TRP A 111 -0.23 -0.50 7.94
N ASP A 112 -0.97 0.32 8.70
CA ASP A 112 -1.77 1.43 8.16
C ASP A 112 -1.58 2.69 8.97
N LYS A 113 -0.71 3.57 8.47
CA LYS A 113 -0.19 4.70 9.23
C LYS A 113 -0.10 6.00 8.42
N LEU A 114 -0.71 6.08 7.23
CA LEU A 114 -0.57 7.23 6.33
C LEU A 114 -1.90 7.57 5.61
N MET A 115 -2.71 8.53 6.07
CA MET A 115 -4.09 8.70 5.59
C MET A 115 -4.34 9.75 4.52
N LEU A 116 -4.52 9.38 3.25
CA LEU A 116 -4.93 10.21 2.11
C LEU A 116 -6.38 10.68 2.25
N VAL A 117 -6.64 11.98 2.38
CA VAL A 117 -8.00 12.56 2.49
C VAL A 117 -8.51 13.12 1.14
N THR A 118 -9.81 12.95 0.87
CA THR A 118 -10.42 13.16 -0.45
C THR A 118 -11.54 14.20 -0.51
N GLY A 119 -11.92 14.87 0.60
CA GLY A 119 -13.00 15.89 0.58
C GLY A 119 -12.90 17.05 1.59
N THR A 120 -13.77 18.05 1.42
CA THR A 120 -13.93 19.24 2.29
C THR A 120 -15.12 19.07 3.24
N ALA A 121 -14.93 19.32 4.54
CA ALA A 121 -16.04 19.40 5.50
C ALA A 121 -16.85 20.70 5.31
N ASP A 122 -18.16 20.61 5.53
CA ASP A 122 -19.13 21.72 5.48
C ASP A 122 -18.72 22.95 6.33
N GLU A 123 -19.00 24.17 5.84
CA GLU A 123 -18.61 25.44 6.48
C GLU A 123 -19.18 25.60 7.90
N SER A 124 -20.28 24.91 8.22
CA SER A 124 -20.92 24.94 9.54
C SER A 124 -20.13 24.17 10.62
N LEU A 125 -19.38 23.13 10.23
CA LEU A 125 -18.46 22.37 11.09
C LEU A 125 -17.09 23.06 11.27
N SER A 126 -16.77 24.03 10.40
CA SER A 126 -15.49 24.76 10.36
C SER A 126 -15.22 25.67 11.58
N ALA A 127 -16.25 25.97 12.37
CA ALA A 127 -16.17 26.89 13.50
C ALA A 127 -15.85 26.22 14.84
N SER A 128 -16.07 24.91 14.97
CA SER A 128 -15.90 24.15 16.23
C SER A 128 -14.90 23.00 16.14
N LEU A 129 -14.43 22.66 14.94
CA LEU A 129 -13.23 21.89 14.76
C LEU A 129 -12.03 22.85 14.72
N PRO A 130 -10.89 22.51 15.35
CA PRO A 130 -9.65 23.24 15.12
C PRO A 130 -9.44 23.36 13.60
N LYS A 131 -9.36 24.60 13.10
CA LYS A 131 -9.17 24.93 11.67
C LYS A 131 -7.91 24.29 11.14
N PHE A 132 -8.01 23.05 10.72
CA PHE A 132 -6.99 22.38 9.94
C PHE A 132 -7.70 21.58 8.87
N LEU A 133 -7.10 21.62 7.68
CA LEU A 133 -7.48 20.95 6.44
C LEU A 133 -8.32 21.77 5.46
N LEU A 134 -7.87 23.00 5.20
CA LEU A 134 -7.96 23.58 3.86
C LEU A 134 -6.93 22.86 2.96
N ASN A 135 -7.44 22.10 1.98
CA ASN A 135 -6.72 21.42 0.90
C ASN A 135 -5.72 20.30 1.32
N LYS A 136 -6.26 19.08 1.41
CA LYS A 136 -5.56 17.78 1.34
C LYS A 136 -4.45 17.52 2.38
N PRO A 137 -4.76 16.82 3.48
CA PRO A 137 -3.73 16.14 4.26
C PRO A 137 -3.64 14.65 3.98
N LEU A 138 -2.44 14.15 4.26
CA LEU A 138 -2.05 12.78 4.41
C LEU A 138 -1.69 12.60 5.89
N LEU A 139 -2.37 11.73 6.63
CA LEU A 139 -2.24 11.68 8.11
C LEU A 139 -1.25 10.60 8.57
N LEU A 140 -0.17 10.98 9.25
CA LEU A 140 0.84 10.07 9.76
C LEU A 140 0.49 9.58 11.18
N ASP A 141 0.09 8.32 11.34
CA ASP A 141 -0.12 7.70 12.66
C ASP A 141 1.18 7.00 13.10
N THR A 142 1.80 7.52 14.15
CA THR A 142 3.12 7.07 14.61
C THR A 142 3.09 6.04 15.72
N THR A 143 1.93 5.56 16.20
CA THR A 143 1.84 4.65 17.37
C THR A 143 2.60 3.32 17.16
N PRO A 144 3.82 3.11 17.69
CA PRO A 144 4.61 1.94 17.38
C PRO A 144 4.45 0.89 18.48
N SER A 145 3.76 -0.20 18.16
CA SER A 145 3.92 -1.48 18.86
C SER A 145 5.25 -2.16 18.52
N ILE A 146 5.86 -1.77 17.39
CA ILE A 146 7.12 -2.30 16.85
C ILE A 146 8.12 -1.15 16.69
N PRO A 147 9.41 -1.35 17.02
CA PRO A 147 10.45 -0.33 16.87
C PRO A 147 10.57 0.12 15.41
N ILE A 148 10.48 1.44 15.19
CA ILE A 148 10.65 2.08 13.87
C ILE A 148 12.02 2.75 13.83
N ASN A 149 12.71 2.63 12.70
CA ASN A 149 13.99 3.32 12.48
C ASN A 149 13.80 4.85 12.56
N PRO A 150 14.57 5.57 13.40
CA PRO A 150 14.54 7.03 13.47
C PRO A 150 14.73 7.74 12.13
N ASN A 151 15.55 7.20 11.23
CA ASN A 151 15.72 7.78 9.88
C ASN A 151 14.42 7.76 9.08
N LEU A 152 13.55 6.77 9.29
CA LEU A 152 12.24 6.74 8.64
C LEU A 152 11.26 7.71 9.27
N LEU A 153 11.36 7.98 10.58
CA LEU A 153 10.59 9.04 11.22
C LEU A 153 10.96 10.40 10.61
N THR A 154 12.25 10.68 10.45
CA THR A 154 12.73 11.89 9.75
C THR A 154 12.27 11.91 8.29
N ALA A 155 12.29 10.78 7.58
CA ALA A 155 11.76 10.71 6.22
C ALA A 155 10.26 11.09 6.19
N MET A 156 9.47 10.57 7.13
CA MET A 156 8.05 10.87 7.27
C MET A 156 7.81 12.37 7.56
N GLU A 157 8.65 13.01 8.37
CA GLU A 157 8.61 14.46 8.60
C GLU A 157 8.90 15.25 7.29
N ILE A 158 9.89 14.83 6.51
CA ILE A 158 10.19 15.45 5.20
C ILE A 158 9.02 15.29 4.23
N VAL A 159 8.38 14.11 4.20
CA VAL A 159 7.18 13.86 3.39
C VAL A 159 6.05 14.78 3.83
N ALA A 160 5.88 14.94 5.15
CA ALA A 160 4.90 15.85 5.74
C ALA A 160 5.09 17.28 5.28
N GLU A 161 6.31 17.79 5.37
CA GLU A 161 6.62 19.14 4.91
C GLU A 161 6.40 19.31 3.41
N LYS A 162 6.92 18.39 2.58
CA LYS A 162 6.90 18.53 1.11
C LYS A 162 5.51 18.39 0.51
N LEU A 163 4.67 17.53 1.08
CA LEU A 163 3.29 17.35 0.61
C LEU A 163 2.30 18.27 1.34
N ASN A 164 2.79 19.13 2.25
CA ASN A 164 1.98 20.03 3.08
C ASN A 164 0.95 19.27 3.95
N LEU A 165 1.42 18.23 4.62
CA LEU A 165 0.62 17.30 5.43
C LEU A 165 0.50 17.78 6.87
N ALA A 166 -0.62 17.45 7.52
CA ALA A 166 -0.77 17.60 8.96
C ALA A 166 -0.20 16.37 9.69
N GLU A 167 0.69 16.59 10.65
CA GLU A 167 1.21 15.52 11.53
C GLU A 167 0.23 15.27 12.70
N ILE A 168 -0.17 14.01 12.93
CA ILE A 168 -0.96 13.64 14.12
C ILE A 168 -0.13 12.72 15.00
N ARG A 169 0.33 13.26 16.12
CA ARG A 169 1.02 12.47 17.14
C ARG A 169 -0.01 11.92 18.12
N THR A 170 0.03 10.62 18.34
CA THR A 170 -0.73 9.86 19.35
C THR A 170 -2.24 9.70 19.11
N ASN A 171 -2.85 8.68 19.72
CA ASN A 171 -4.28 8.32 19.66
C ASN A 171 -5.26 9.41 20.16
N GLU A 172 -4.78 10.64 20.33
CA GLU A 172 -5.55 11.81 20.67
C GLU A 172 -5.15 12.90 19.67
N ILE A 173 -6.09 13.35 18.84
CA ILE A 173 -5.94 14.62 18.12
C ILE A 173 -6.09 15.71 19.18
N SER A 174 -5.04 15.93 19.96
CA SER A 174 -4.94 17.09 20.83
C SER A 174 -4.65 18.29 19.94
N ALA A 175 -5.70 18.80 19.31
CA ALA A 175 -5.77 20.24 19.18
C ALA A 175 -5.58 20.82 20.58
N THR A 176 -4.90 21.95 20.65
CA THR A 176 -4.44 22.63 21.86
C THR A 176 -5.56 23.00 22.87
N ASP A 177 -6.82 22.57 22.65
CA ASP A 177 -7.97 22.70 23.55
C ASP A 177 -8.71 21.38 23.92
N GLY A 178 -8.30 20.21 23.41
CA GLY A 178 -8.91 18.92 23.77
C GLY A 178 -10.29 18.59 23.17
N SER A 179 -10.73 19.23 22.08
CA SER A 179 -12.11 19.07 21.56
C SER A 179 -12.34 18.06 20.43
N CYS A 180 -11.31 17.51 19.77
CA CYS A 180 -11.50 16.59 18.62
C CYS A 180 -11.25 15.12 18.99
N LYS A 181 -12.35 14.37 19.17
CA LYS A 181 -12.28 12.92 19.45
C LYS A 181 -12.15 12.11 18.16
N TYR A 182 -11.09 11.32 18.07
CA TYR A 182 -10.82 10.36 17.00
C TYR A 182 -10.99 8.93 17.53
N VAL A 183 -11.58 8.03 16.74
CA VAL A 183 -11.77 6.63 17.13
C VAL A 183 -11.40 5.70 15.98
N ARG A 184 -10.49 4.75 16.24
CA ARG A 184 -10.21 3.62 15.34
C ARG A 184 -11.06 2.42 15.75
N ILE A 185 -11.78 1.84 14.80
CA ILE A 185 -12.72 0.73 14.98
C ILE A 185 -12.30 -0.41 14.07
N ALA A 186 -12.00 -1.57 14.65
CA ALA A 186 -11.72 -2.78 13.87
C ALA A 186 -12.98 -3.26 13.13
N VAL A 187 -12.81 -3.73 11.90
CA VAL A 187 -13.91 -4.22 11.07
C VAL A 187 -14.48 -5.51 11.63
N THR A 188 -15.71 -5.41 12.14
CA THR A 188 -16.49 -6.54 12.62
C THR A 188 -17.92 -6.41 12.10
N HIS A 189 -18.74 -7.46 12.27
CA HIS A 189 -20.16 -7.45 11.87
C HIS A 189 -20.99 -6.29 12.46
N ASN A 190 -20.55 -5.67 13.57
CA ASN A 190 -21.25 -4.55 14.22
C ASN A 190 -20.60 -3.18 13.96
N VAL A 191 -19.65 -3.06 13.02
CA VAL A 191 -18.88 -1.84 12.77
C VAL A 191 -19.77 -0.60 12.55
N ALA A 192 -20.89 -0.74 11.84
CA ALA A 192 -21.85 0.34 11.61
C ALA A 192 -22.44 0.90 12.92
N LYS A 193 -22.88 0.03 13.84
CA LYS A 193 -23.42 0.44 15.14
C LYS A 193 -22.35 1.04 16.05
N LEU A 194 -21.13 0.51 16.00
CA LEU A 194 -20.00 1.04 16.75
C LEU A 194 -19.62 2.44 16.25
N ALA A 195 -19.64 2.66 14.93
CA ALA A 195 -19.41 3.97 14.34
C ALA A 195 -20.47 4.98 14.80
N LEU A 196 -21.76 4.63 14.75
CA LEU A 196 -22.84 5.48 15.23
C LEU A 196 -22.68 5.84 16.72
N LYS A 197 -22.34 4.85 17.56
CA LYS A 197 -22.03 5.08 18.97
C LYS A 197 -20.85 6.02 19.14
N ALA A 198 -19.78 5.84 18.37
CA ALA A 198 -18.61 6.72 18.42
C ALA A 198 -18.97 8.17 18.10
N VAL A 199 -19.80 8.41 17.07
CA VAL A 199 -20.33 9.75 16.75
C VAL A 199 -21.17 10.31 17.90
N ALA A 200 -22.07 9.51 18.47
CA ALA A 200 -22.88 9.90 19.63
C ALA A 200 -22.02 10.26 20.85
N ASP A 201 -20.89 9.57 21.04
CA ASP A 201 -19.91 9.85 22.08
C ASP A 201 -18.96 11.02 21.71
N GLY A 202 -19.27 11.77 20.65
CA GLY A 202 -18.56 13.00 20.23
C GLY A 202 -17.42 12.80 19.22
N ALA A 203 -17.26 11.62 18.60
CA ALA A 203 -16.21 11.40 17.62
C ALA A 203 -16.45 12.22 16.33
N LYS A 204 -15.39 12.90 15.89
CA LYS A 204 -15.37 13.69 14.64
C LYS A 204 -14.63 12.99 13.52
N VAL A 205 -13.78 12.02 13.85
CA VAL A 205 -13.06 11.18 12.89
C VAL A 205 -13.19 9.72 13.30
N ILE A 206 -13.59 8.89 12.35
CA ILE A 206 -13.73 7.44 12.50
C ILE A 206 -12.79 6.77 11.51
N VAL A 207 -11.89 5.92 12.02
CA VAL A 207 -11.06 5.04 11.19
C VAL A 207 -11.63 3.65 11.22
N ILE A 208 -12.09 3.18 10.07
CA ILE A 208 -12.51 1.81 9.84
C ILE A 208 -11.25 1.02 9.51
N ASP A 209 -10.77 0.22 10.46
CA ASP A 209 -9.57 -0.57 10.31
C ASP A 209 -9.95 -2.00 9.90
N GLY A 210 -9.66 -2.36 8.65
CA GLY A 210 -9.84 -3.70 8.07
C GLY A 210 -9.14 -4.83 8.83
N GLY A 211 -8.41 -4.50 9.90
CA GLY A 211 -7.82 -5.46 10.80
C GLY A 211 -6.70 -6.16 10.07
N SER A 212 -5.61 -5.43 9.92
CA SER A 212 -4.38 -6.05 9.46
C SER A 212 -3.13 -5.38 10.05
N GLY A 213 -3.22 -4.16 10.61
CA GLY A 213 -2.10 -3.46 11.24
C GLY A 213 -1.66 -3.99 12.63
N GLY A 214 -0.34 -4.22 12.81
CA GLY A 214 0.34 -3.93 14.08
C GLY A 214 1.04 -5.08 14.82
N ASP A 215 0.30 -6.02 15.43
CA ASP A 215 0.77 -6.57 16.72
C ASP A 215 0.98 -8.10 16.79
N SER A 216 0.89 -8.85 15.70
CA SER A 216 1.03 -10.31 15.77
C SER A 216 1.87 -10.93 14.64
N PRO A 217 2.90 -11.75 14.97
CA PRO A 217 3.72 -12.50 14.00
C PRO A 217 2.95 -13.63 13.31
N PHE A 218 1.76 -13.95 13.82
CA PHE A 218 0.79 -14.78 13.15
C PHE A 218 -0.29 -13.82 12.70
N GLY A 219 -0.33 -13.51 11.40
CA GLY A 219 -1.54 -12.97 10.82
C GLY A 219 -2.69 -13.76 11.41
N CYS A 220 -3.57 -13.09 12.15
CA CYS A 220 -4.86 -13.70 12.34
C CYS A 220 -5.37 -13.86 10.91
N ASN A 221 -5.33 -15.10 10.43
CA ASN A 221 -6.36 -15.68 9.60
C ASN A 221 -7.69 -15.50 10.35
N ASN A 222 -8.10 -14.24 10.58
CA ASN A 222 -9.45 -13.98 10.96
C ASN A 222 -10.20 -14.01 9.64
N ASP A 223 -10.60 -15.22 9.26
CA ASP A 223 -11.83 -15.50 8.51
C ASP A 223 -13.08 -14.84 9.18
N GLN A 224 -12.88 -14.09 10.27
CA GLN A 224 -13.84 -13.37 11.10
C GLN A 224 -13.87 -11.85 10.85
N LEU A 225 -12.94 -11.29 10.05
CA LEU A 225 -12.97 -9.87 9.69
C LEU A 225 -13.73 -9.71 8.38
N MET A 226 -14.78 -8.89 8.41
CA MET A 226 -15.54 -8.54 7.23
C MET A 226 -14.64 -7.77 6.24
N PRO A 227 -14.81 -7.92 4.91
CA PRO A 227 -14.11 -7.09 3.94
C PRO A 227 -14.29 -5.60 4.25
N ILE A 228 -13.22 -4.81 4.15
CA ILE A 228 -13.25 -3.38 4.46
C ILE A 228 -14.23 -2.64 3.54
N GLU A 229 -14.41 -3.12 2.32
CA GLU A 229 -15.35 -2.57 1.34
C GLU A 229 -16.80 -2.61 1.87
N LEU A 230 -17.19 -3.73 2.48
CA LEU A 230 -18.51 -3.86 3.10
C LEU A 230 -18.63 -2.99 4.34
N ALA A 231 -17.56 -2.85 5.11
CA ALA A 231 -17.54 -2.03 6.33
C ALA A 231 -17.76 -0.55 6.01
N ILE A 232 -17.03 -0.01 5.01
CA ILE A 232 -17.16 1.37 4.58
C ILE A 232 -18.59 1.62 4.11
N GLY A 233 -19.12 0.77 3.23
CA GLY A 233 -20.48 0.92 2.71
C GLY A 233 -21.56 0.88 3.81
N ALA A 234 -21.40 -0.01 4.80
CA ALA A 234 -22.33 -0.13 5.93
C ALA A 234 -22.26 1.08 6.88
N VAL A 235 -21.06 1.59 7.16
CA VAL A 235 -20.86 2.79 8.00
C VAL A 235 -21.38 4.04 7.30
N ASP A 236 -21.06 4.24 6.01
CA ASP A 236 -21.59 5.37 5.24
C ASP A 236 -23.11 5.35 5.20
N LYS A 237 -23.72 4.18 4.95
CA LYS A 237 -25.17 4.02 4.94
C LYS A 237 -25.82 4.40 6.28
N ILE A 238 -25.37 3.81 7.39
CA ILE A 238 -26.01 4.06 8.70
C ILE A 238 -25.86 5.53 9.13
N LEU A 239 -24.71 6.15 8.85
CA LEU A 239 -24.48 7.56 9.19
C LEU A 239 -25.35 8.50 8.36
N ARG A 240 -25.67 8.13 7.10
CA ARG A 240 -26.60 8.88 6.24
C ARG A 240 -28.05 8.67 6.68
N ASP A 241 -28.44 7.43 6.99
CA ASP A 241 -29.77 7.09 7.47
C ASP A 241 -30.11 7.85 8.76
N GLU A 242 -29.12 8.07 9.64
CA GLU A 242 -29.24 8.84 10.89
C GLU A 242 -28.97 10.36 10.71
N GLY A 243 -28.67 10.82 9.50
CA GLY A 243 -28.45 12.25 9.20
C GLY A 243 -27.17 12.86 9.80
N VAL A 244 -26.23 12.05 10.28
CA VAL A 244 -24.98 12.49 10.93
C VAL A 244 -23.74 12.40 10.03
N ARG A 245 -23.86 11.85 8.82
CA ARG A 245 -22.72 11.59 7.91
C ARG A 245 -21.84 12.80 7.61
N GLU A 246 -22.43 13.97 7.41
CA GLU A 246 -21.68 15.20 7.09
C GLU A 246 -20.95 15.79 8.31
N SER A 247 -21.26 15.31 9.52
CA SER A 247 -20.65 15.79 10.77
C SER A 247 -19.42 14.99 11.21
N VAL A 248 -19.05 13.96 10.45
CA VAL A 248 -17.96 13.01 10.78
C VAL A 248 -17.12 12.69 9.55
N PHE A 249 -15.82 12.55 9.77
CA PHE A 249 -14.86 12.11 8.76
C PHE A 249 -14.63 10.61 8.88
N VAL A 250 -14.87 9.85 7.80
CA VAL A 250 -14.70 8.39 7.76
C VAL A 250 -13.45 8.06 6.96
N ILE A 251 -12.52 7.32 7.55
CA ILE A 251 -11.27 6.97 6.90
C ILE A 251 -11.10 5.46 6.89
N ALA A 252 -10.77 4.90 5.72
CA ALA A 252 -10.54 3.48 5.55
C ALA A 252 -9.06 3.15 5.76
N ALA A 253 -8.74 2.30 6.73
CA ALA A 253 -7.39 1.80 6.96
C ALA A 253 -7.39 0.29 6.77
N GLY A 254 -6.39 -0.27 6.06
CA GLY A 254 -6.32 -1.71 5.82
C GLY A 254 -6.83 -2.08 4.43
N GLY A 255 -6.09 -2.95 3.74
CA GLY A 255 -6.41 -3.40 2.39
C GLY A 255 -6.05 -2.45 1.25
N ILE A 256 -5.56 -1.24 1.51
CA ILE A 256 -5.30 -0.23 0.46
C ILE A 256 -3.91 -0.44 -0.15
N ARG A 257 -3.88 -0.94 -1.39
CA ARG A 257 -2.65 -1.45 -2.01
C ARG A 257 -2.29 -0.76 -3.33
N CYS A 258 -3.28 -0.15 -3.99
CA CYS A 258 -3.11 0.58 -5.24
C CYS A 258 -4.04 1.80 -5.30
N SER A 259 -3.82 2.67 -6.28
CA SER A 259 -4.67 3.81 -6.60
C SER A 259 -6.15 3.45 -6.77
N SER A 260 -6.47 2.32 -7.43
CA SER A 260 -7.87 1.90 -7.62
C SER A 260 -8.58 1.52 -6.32
N ASP A 261 -7.86 1.02 -5.30
CA ASP A 261 -8.43 0.73 -3.98
C ASP A 261 -8.81 2.03 -3.27
N VAL A 262 -8.03 3.11 -3.47
CA VAL A 262 -8.36 4.45 -2.97
C VAL A 262 -9.68 4.92 -3.55
N VAL A 263 -9.83 4.88 -4.87
CA VAL A 263 -11.06 5.32 -5.56
C VAL A 263 -12.26 4.51 -5.08
N LYS A 264 -12.13 3.18 -5.00
CA LYS A 264 -13.20 2.30 -4.49
C LYS A 264 -13.60 2.64 -3.07
N ALA A 265 -12.64 2.84 -2.17
CA ALA A 265 -12.93 3.20 -0.78
C ALA A 265 -13.73 4.52 -0.70
N VAL A 266 -13.37 5.51 -1.51
CA VAL A 266 -14.08 6.79 -1.57
C VAL A 266 -15.49 6.64 -2.13
N VAL A 267 -15.63 5.92 -3.24
CA VAL A 267 -16.93 5.59 -3.85
C VAL A 267 -17.85 4.88 -2.85
N LEU A 268 -17.31 3.99 -2.01
CA LEU A 268 -18.07 3.31 -0.97
C LEU A 268 -18.50 4.23 0.18
N GLY A 269 -17.87 5.40 0.32
CA GLY A 269 -18.24 6.44 1.28
C GLY A 269 -17.13 6.87 2.24
N ALA A 270 -15.87 6.48 2.02
CA ALA A 270 -14.75 7.01 2.80
C ALA A 270 -14.40 8.45 2.36
N ASP A 271 -14.07 9.30 3.33
CA ASP A 271 -13.47 10.62 3.12
C ASP A 271 -11.94 10.55 2.96
N GLY A 272 -11.35 9.38 3.16
CA GLY A 272 -9.92 9.17 3.01
C GLY A 272 -9.48 7.74 3.28
N VAL A 273 -8.20 7.43 3.02
CA VAL A 273 -7.64 6.10 3.16
C VAL A 273 -6.26 6.10 3.81
N SER A 274 -5.98 5.19 4.73
CA SER A 274 -4.65 4.96 5.33
C SER A 274 -3.81 3.95 4.54
N ILE A 275 -2.55 4.29 4.24
CA ILE A 275 -1.60 3.54 3.41
C ILE A 275 -0.23 3.39 4.09
N GLY A 276 -0.14 2.54 5.11
CA GLY A 276 1.14 2.31 5.81
C GLY A 276 2.06 1.31 5.10
N ALA A 277 1.52 0.15 4.73
CA ALA A 277 2.29 -0.97 4.21
C ALA A 277 2.96 -0.62 2.88
N ILE A 278 2.26 0.10 2.01
CA ILE A 278 2.79 0.55 0.73
C ILE A 278 3.96 1.50 0.91
N MET A 279 3.93 2.41 1.90
CA MET A 279 5.06 3.29 2.17
C MET A 279 6.28 2.52 2.67
N MET A 280 6.07 1.48 3.48
CA MET A 280 7.17 0.62 3.91
C MET A 280 7.74 -0.18 2.73
N ILE A 281 6.89 -0.63 1.79
CA ILE A 281 7.35 -1.26 0.55
C ILE A 281 8.09 -0.24 -0.31
N ALA A 282 7.64 1.00 -0.44
CA ALA A 282 8.32 2.03 -1.22
C ALA A 282 9.79 2.22 -0.83
N VAL A 283 10.11 2.06 0.47
CA VAL A 283 11.46 2.18 1.02
C VAL A 283 12.21 0.83 1.17
N GLY A 284 11.68 -0.24 0.56
CA GLY A 284 12.37 -1.53 0.42
C GLY A 284 11.81 -2.69 1.24
N CYS A 285 10.66 -2.56 1.92
CA CYS A 285 10.08 -3.71 2.63
C CYS A 285 9.79 -4.86 1.66
N SER A 286 10.24 -6.06 2.02
CA SER A 286 10.04 -7.31 1.27
C SER A 286 8.94 -8.20 1.89
N LEU A 287 8.20 -7.68 2.87
CA LEU A 287 7.14 -8.39 3.59
C LEU A 287 7.60 -9.70 4.24
N CYS A 288 8.79 -9.71 4.84
CA CYS A 288 9.36 -10.92 5.45
C CYS A 288 8.67 -11.37 6.77
N GLY A 289 7.77 -10.56 7.35
CA GLY A 289 7.00 -10.90 8.55
C GLY A 289 7.78 -10.84 9.89
N SER A 290 9.08 -10.56 9.87
CA SER A 290 9.93 -10.59 11.07
C SER A 290 10.05 -9.25 11.81
N CYS A 291 9.12 -8.32 11.62
CA CYS A 291 9.21 -6.96 12.16
C CYS A 291 9.30 -6.91 13.70
N HIS A 292 8.55 -7.78 14.37
CA HIS A 292 8.52 -7.91 15.84
C HIS A 292 9.89 -8.22 16.46
N THR A 293 10.85 -8.76 15.68
CA THR A 293 12.19 -9.08 16.17
C THR A 293 13.07 -7.84 16.36
N GLY A 294 12.69 -6.69 15.79
CA GLY A 294 13.53 -5.49 15.75
C GLY A 294 14.78 -5.60 14.89
N LYS A 295 14.95 -6.71 14.14
CA LYS A 295 16.14 -7.00 13.32
C LYS A 295 15.84 -6.94 11.83
N CYS A 296 15.07 -5.95 11.40
CA CYS A 296 14.68 -5.80 10.01
C CYS A 296 15.91 -5.77 9.07
N PRO A 297 16.02 -6.69 8.09
CA PRO A 297 17.13 -6.68 7.13
C PRO A 297 17.19 -5.42 6.27
N TRP A 298 16.06 -4.73 6.10
CA TRP A 298 15.95 -3.51 5.33
C TRP A 298 16.15 -2.24 6.19
N GLY A 299 16.36 -2.40 7.50
CA GLY A 299 16.53 -1.26 8.40
C GLY A 299 15.23 -0.47 8.62
N ILE A 300 14.06 -1.07 8.44
CA ILE A 300 12.76 -0.39 8.59
C ILE A 300 12.26 -0.50 10.03
N ALA A 301 11.99 -1.74 10.47
CA ALA A 301 11.53 -2.05 11.82
C ALA A 301 12.72 -2.43 12.73
N THR A 302 13.47 -1.42 13.18
CA THR A 302 14.66 -1.60 14.03
C THR A 302 15.07 -0.30 14.73
N VAL A 303 15.73 -0.43 15.87
CA VAL A 303 16.46 0.67 16.55
C VAL A 303 17.97 0.41 16.60
N GLU A 304 18.45 -0.69 16.02
CA GLU A 304 19.87 -1.03 16.03
C GLU A 304 20.64 -0.09 15.08
N SER A 305 21.62 0.64 15.60
CA SER A 305 22.37 1.68 14.87
C SER A 305 22.98 1.20 13.55
N ASN A 306 23.46 -0.04 13.48
CA ASN A 306 24.02 -0.62 12.26
C ASN A 306 22.96 -0.92 11.20
N LEU A 307 21.75 -1.29 11.61
CA LEU A 307 20.63 -1.54 10.70
C LEU A 307 19.97 -0.23 10.27
N CYS A 308 19.90 0.76 11.17
CA CYS A 308 19.28 2.05 10.87
C CYS A 308 19.96 2.78 9.69
N LYS A 309 21.31 2.65 9.58
CA LYS A 309 22.13 3.20 8.49
C LYS A 309 21.75 2.70 7.09
N ARG A 310 20.96 1.62 6.98
CA ARG A 310 20.48 1.10 5.68
C ARG A 310 19.41 1.99 5.05
N GLN A 311 18.75 2.83 5.83
CA GLN A 311 17.76 3.79 5.36
C GLN A 311 18.36 5.19 5.33
N ASN A 312 18.40 5.78 4.14
CA ASN A 312 18.69 7.20 3.95
C ASN A 312 17.36 7.98 4.02
N PRO A 313 17.22 8.96 4.94
CA PRO A 313 15.96 9.66 5.17
C PRO A 313 15.50 10.46 3.95
N GLU A 314 16.40 11.14 3.24
CA GLU A 314 16.05 11.96 2.07
C GLU A 314 15.55 11.10 0.90
N LEU A 315 16.24 9.99 0.62
CA LEU A 315 15.86 9.05 -0.43
C LEU A 315 14.55 8.33 -0.09
N ALA A 316 14.39 7.91 1.18
CA ALA A 316 13.15 7.30 1.64
C ALA A 316 11.97 8.26 1.48
N ALA A 317 12.14 9.53 1.82
CA ALA A 317 11.11 10.56 1.63
C ALA A 317 10.78 10.77 0.15
N GLU A 318 11.79 10.88 -0.71
CA GLU A 318 11.61 10.99 -2.16
C GLU A 318 10.81 9.80 -2.72
N GLN A 319 11.16 8.58 -2.32
CA GLN A 319 10.48 7.36 -2.72
C GLN A 319 9.01 7.32 -2.29
N MET A 320 8.71 7.74 -1.05
CA MET A 320 7.32 7.84 -0.57
C MET A 320 6.52 8.88 -1.37
N ILE A 321 7.08 10.06 -1.61
CA ILE A 321 6.46 11.13 -2.42
C ILE A 321 6.20 10.66 -3.85
N ASN A 322 7.15 9.94 -4.44
CA ASN A 322 7.02 9.40 -5.79
C ASN A 322 5.83 8.44 -5.92
N VAL A 323 5.60 7.58 -4.93
CA VAL A 323 4.41 6.70 -4.92
C VAL A 323 3.12 7.50 -4.83
N VAL A 324 3.04 8.48 -3.92
CA VAL A 324 1.84 9.33 -3.78
C VAL A 324 1.55 10.11 -5.07
N ASN A 325 2.58 10.67 -5.72
CA ASN A 325 2.45 11.38 -6.99
C ASN A 325 2.01 10.45 -8.13
N ALA A 326 2.59 9.26 -8.21
CA ALA A 326 2.20 8.26 -9.23
C ALA A 326 0.73 7.87 -9.06
N TRP A 327 0.30 7.60 -7.83
CA TRP A 327 -1.10 7.26 -7.55
C TRP A 327 -2.05 8.42 -7.79
N THR A 328 -1.64 9.65 -7.49
CA THR A 328 -2.45 10.85 -7.77
C THR A 328 -2.73 10.97 -9.25
N GLN A 329 -1.71 10.79 -10.10
CA GLN A 329 -1.89 10.81 -11.55
C GLN A 329 -2.78 9.66 -12.05
N GLU A 330 -2.65 8.45 -11.48
CA GLU A 330 -3.52 7.32 -11.83
C GLU A 330 -4.98 7.58 -11.43
N ILE A 331 -5.20 8.21 -10.27
CA ILE A 331 -6.53 8.61 -9.80
C ILE A 331 -7.13 9.68 -10.69
N ASP A 332 -6.36 10.71 -11.06
CA ASP A 332 -6.83 11.78 -11.94
C ASP A 332 -7.28 11.21 -13.30
N GLU A 333 -6.52 10.27 -13.89
CA GLU A 333 -6.95 9.57 -15.11
C GLU A 333 -8.21 8.73 -14.94
N MET A 334 -8.35 8.04 -13.80
CA MET A 334 -9.57 7.30 -13.48
C MET A 334 -10.77 8.25 -13.38
N LEU A 335 -10.61 9.39 -12.71
CA LEU A 335 -11.68 10.40 -12.56
C LEU A 335 -12.06 11.03 -13.90
N GLU A 336 -11.08 11.37 -14.75
CA GLU A 336 -11.32 11.84 -16.10
C GLU A 336 -12.13 10.82 -16.92
N SER A 337 -11.79 9.53 -16.82
CA SER A 337 -12.53 8.46 -17.51
C SER A 337 -13.97 8.29 -17.01
N LEU A 338 -14.23 8.65 -15.75
CA LEU A 338 -15.56 8.63 -15.12
C LEU A 338 -16.34 9.93 -15.33
N GLY A 339 -15.71 10.98 -15.88
CA GLY A 339 -16.34 12.28 -16.09
C GLY A 339 -16.48 13.13 -14.82
N SER A 340 -15.70 12.85 -13.77
CA SER A 340 -15.74 13.55 -12.48
C SER A 340 -14.58 14.53 -12.34
N GLY A 341 -14.85 15.73 -11.84
CA GLY A 341 -13.84 16.79 -11.67
C GLY A 341 -13.01 16.66 -10.40
N SER A 342 -13.49 15.89 -9.41
CA SER A 342 -12.77 15.67 -8.15
C SER A 342 -13.10 14.32 -7.52
N LEU A 343 -12.15 13.80 -6.73
CA LEU A 343 -12.37 12.56 -5.98
C LEU A 343 -13.45 12.72 -4.90
N SER A 344 -13.65 13.92 -4.37
CA SER A 344 -14.72 14.25 -3.42
C SER A 344 -16.11 14.05 -4.00
N ASP A 345 -16.30 14.35 -5.28
CA ASP A 345 -17.60 14.22 -5.96
C ASP A 345 -18.03 12.75 -6.05
N MET A 346 -17.07 11.84 -6.02
CA MET A 346 -17.32 10.40 -6.05
C MET A 346 -17.74 9.83 -4.69
N ARG A 347 -17.63 10.60 -3.60
CA ARG A 347 -17.84 10.09 -2.24
C ARG A 347 -19.26 9.56 -2.04
N GLY A 348 -19.38 8.25 -1.86
CA GLY A 348 -20.68 7.58 -1.68
C GLY A 348 -21.50 7.45 -2.96
N ASN A 349 -20.97 7.85 -4.12
CA ASN A 349 -21.63 7.71 -5.42
C ASN A 349 -21.45 6.28 -5.95
N LYS A 350 -22.34 5.39 -5.54
CA LYS A 350 -22.27 3.93 -5.77
C LYS A 350 -22.93 3.47 -7.08
N ASP A 351 -23.60 4.39 -7.79
CA ASP A 351 -24.31 4.14 -9.06
C ASP A 351 -23.40 4.40 -10.27
#